data_AF-A0A969X409-F1
#
_entry.id   AF-A0A969X409-F1
#
_cell.length_a   1.000
_cell.length_b   1.000
_cell.length_c   1.000
_cell.angle_alpha   90.00
_cell.angle_beta   90.00
_cell.angle_gamma   90.00
#
_symmetry.space_group_name_H-M   'P 1'
#
loop_
_entity.id
_entity.type
_entity.pdbx_description
1 polymer ?
#
loop_
_entity_poly.entity_id
_entity_poly.type
_entity_poly.pdbx_seq_one_letter_code
_entity_poly.pdbx_strand_id
1 'polypeptide(L)'
;MKKYFFSLFLISILLSSCAFNKLNIGQPENLEVEELSMQAVRLKVYIPIENPNNISFNVKNLNLDLILNGKNVGKVKKLKKTKILKNSKQTYPFSFELTPKDA
;
A
#
# COMPACT_ATOMS: atom_id res chain seq x y z
N MET A 1 -25.74 -38.28 -17.59
CA MET A 1 -25.27 -37.13 -18.39
C MET A 1 -25.85 -35.79 -17.92
N LYS A 2 -27.19 -35.60 -17.86
CA LYS A 2 -27.83 -34.34 -17.38
C LYS A 2 -27.38 -33.85 -15.98
N LYS A 3 -27.19 -34.75 -15.01
CA LYS A 3 -26.74 -34.40 -13.65
C LYS A 3 -25.31 -33.83 -13.60
N TYR A 4 -24.41 -34.36 -14.42
CA TYR A 4 -23.02 -33.85 -14.53
C TYR A 4 -22.97 -32.51 -15.26
N PHE A 5 -23.84 -32.31 -16.25
CA PHE A 5 -23.96 -31.04 -16.96
C PHE A 5 -24.46 -29.91 -16.05
N PHE A 6 -25.45 -30.20 -15.20
CA PHE A 6 -25.95 -29.24 -14.20
C PHE A 6 -24.90 -28.90 -13.13
N SER A 7 -24.13 -29.90 -12.68
CA SER A 7 -23.00 -29.70 -11.77
C SER A 7 -21.91 -28.81 -12.38
N LEU A 8 -21.57 -29.03 -13.66
CA LEU A 8 -20.58 -28.24 -14.38
C LEU A 8 -21.02 -26.79 -14.58
N PHE A 9 -22.31 -26.56 -14.83
CA PHE A 9 -22.88 -25.21 -14.95
C PHE A 9 -22.84 -24.46 -13.61
N LEU A 10 -23.15 -25.12 -12.50
CA LEU A 10 -23.11 -24.54 -11.16
C LEU A 10 -21.68 -24.14 -10.74
N ILE A 11 -20.67 -24.95 -11.11
CA ILE A 11 -19.25 -24.66 -10.86
C ILE A 11 -18.75 -23.47 -11.69
N SER A 12 -19.26 -23.29 -12.91
CA SER A 12 -18.87 -22.17 -13.78
C SER A 12 -19.32 -20.81 -13.22
N ILE A 13 -20.49 -20.76 -12.56
CA ILE A 13 -20.99 -19.53 -11.91
C ILE A 13 -20.09 -19.10 -10.76
N LEU A 14 -19.57 -20.06 -9.97
CA LEU A 14 -18.70 -19.78 -8.83
C LEU A 14 -17.34 -19.19 -9.23
N LEU A 15 -16.88 -19.42 -10.47
CA LEU A 15 -15.59 -18.94 -10.96
C LEU A 15 -15.64 -17.48 -11.48
N SER A 16 -16.83 -16.90 -11.65
CA SER A 16 -17.00 -15.56 -12.26
C SER A 16 -16.89 -14.38 -11.30
N SER A 17 -16.71 -14.60 -9.98
CA SER A 17 -16.88 -13.55 -8.95
C SER A 17 -15.58 -13.00 -8.35
N CYS A 18 -14.52 -12.84 -9.14
CA CYS A 18 -13.28 -12.20 -8.66
C CYS A 18 -13.12 -10.79 -9.27
N ALA A 19 -13.85 -9.82 -8.74
CA ALA A 19 -13.64 -8.40 -9.06
C ALA A 19 -12.73 -7.76 -8.01
N PHE A 20 -11.66 -7.09 -8.43
CA PHE A 20 -10.77 -6.34 -7.54
C PHE A 20 -11.20 -4.87 -7.50
N ASN A 21 -11.53 -4.40 -6.32
CA ASN A 21 -11.94 -3.03 -6.03
C ASN A 21 -10.71 -2.16 -5.78
N LYS A 22 -10.79 -0.89 -6.20
CA LYS A 22 -9.77 0.11 -5.91
C LYS A 22 -9.66 0.33 -4.40
N LEU A 23 -8.43 0.49 -3.91
CA LEU A 23 -8.17 0.89 -2.52
C LEU A 23 -8.56 2.35 -2.33
N ASN A 24 -9.06 2.67 -1.15
CA ASN A 24 -9.28 4.05 -0.75
C ASN A 24 -8.13 4.48 0.17
N ILE A 25 -7.32 5.43 -0.29
CA ILE A 25 -6.14 5.93 0.42
C ILE A 25 -6.47 7.35 0.88
N GLY A 26 -6.55 7.55 2.19
CA GLY A 26 -6.85 8.87 2.76
C GLY A 26 -5.61 9.75 2.89
N GLN A 27 -5.83 10.96 3.38
CA GLN A 27 -4.75 11.91 3.66
C GLN A 27 -3.88 11.40 4.81
N PRO A 28 -2.55 11.64 4.78
CA PRO A 28 -1.68 11.32 5.92
C PRO A 28 -2.18 11.96 7.21
N GLU A 29 -2.32 11.15 8.27
CA GLU A 29 -2.86 11.61 9.56
C GLU A 29 -1.76 12.19 10.46
N ASN A 30 -0.56 11.66 10.35
CA ASN A 30 0.57 12.06 11.19
C ASN A 30 1.91 11.84 10.48
N LEU A 31 2.91 12.63 10.90
CA LEU A 31 4.29 12.55 10.49
C LEU A 31 5.20 12.58 11.72
N GLU A 32 6.00 11.55 11.88
CA GLU A 32 7.02 11.45 12.91
C GLU A 32 8.40 11.52 12.27
N VAL A 33 9.31 12.23 12.92
CA VAL A 33 10.72 12.22 12.56
C VAL A 33 11.40 11.15 13.40
N GLU A 34 11.79 10.04 12.78
CA GLU A 34 12.46 8.93 13.48
C GLU A 34 13.95 9.22 13.69
N GLU A 35 14.60 9.89 12.74
CA GLU A 35 16.02 10.19 12.78
C GLU A 35 16.33 11.47 11.99
N LEU A 36 17.15 12.34 12.57
CA LEU A 36 17.76 13.49 11.89
C LEU A 36 19.27 13.40 12.08
N SER A 37 20.00 13.20 10.99
CA SER A 37 21.45 13.24 10.97
C SER A 37 21.97 13.99 9.75
N MET A 38 23.27 14.29 9.76
CA MET A 38 23.97 14.86 8.60
C MET A 38 23.97 13.91 7.38
N GLN A 39 23.66 12.62 7.60
CA GLN A 39 23.73 11.58 6.56
C GLN A 39 22.35 11.26 5.99
N ALA A 40 21.32 11.24 6.82
CA ALA A 40 19.96 10.91 6.42
C ALA A 40 18.91 11.53 7.34
N VAL A 41 17.73 11.79 6.76
CA VAL A 41 16.51 12.13 7.49
C VAL A 41 15.54 10.96 7.33
N ARG A 42 15.06 10.40 8.44
CA ARG A 42 14.04 9.33 8.43
C ARG A 42 12.71 9.86 8.93
N LEU A 43 11.70 9.71 8.09
CA LEU A 43 10.33 10.14 8.35
C LEU A 43 9.43 8.91 8.40
N LYS A 44 8.56 8.82 9.41
CA LYS A 44 7.46 7.86 9.44
C LYS A 44 6.15 8.60 9.20
N VAL A 45 5.45 8.20 8.15
CA VAL A 45 4.15 8.79 7.77
C VAL A 45 3.05 7.76 8.01
N TYR A 46 1.97 8.20 8.63
CA TYR A 46 0.81 7.36 8.94
C TYR A 46 -0.28 7.58 7.90
N ILE A 47 -0.52 6.56 7.07
CA ILE A 47 -1.45 6.66 5.94
C ILE A 47 -2.67 5.77 6.20
N PRO A 48 -3.88 6.35 6.28
CA PRO A 48 -5.12 5.57 6.36
C PRO A 48 -5.40 4.89 5.01
N ILE A 49 -5.54 3.58 5.03
CA ILE A 49 -5.85 2.76 3.86
C ILE A 49 -7.07 1.90 4.17
N GLU A 50 -8.07 2.01 3.32
CA GLU A 50 -9.24 1.15 3.27
C GLU A 50 -9.11 0.17 2.10
N ASN A 51 -9.08 -1.11 2.43
CA ASN A 51 -9.05 -2.22 1.49
C ASN A 51 -10.42 -2.91 1.46
N PRO A 52 -11.30 -2.58 0.50
CA PRO A 52 -12.61 -3.22 0.36
C PRO A 52 -12.52 -4.63 -0.24
N ASN A 53 -11.32 -5.11 -0.56
CA ASN A 53 -11.14 -6.43 -1.16
C ASN A 53 -11.10 -7.52 -0.08
N ASN A 54 -11.63 -8.69 -0.41
CA ASN A 54 -11.52 -9.90 0.42
C ASN A 54 -10.13 -10.58 0.33
N ILE A 55 -9.12 -9.87 -0.19
CA ILE A 55 -7.73 -10.33 -0.29
C ILE A 55 -6.78 -9.35 0.39
N SER A 56 -5.85 -9.90 1.17
CA SER A 56 -4.76 -9.14 1.80
C SER A 56 -3.53 -9.20 0.90
N PHE A 57 -2.71 -8.15 0.91
CA PHE A 57 -1.49 -8.11 0.10
C PHE A 57 -0.33 -7.49 0.87
N ASN A 58 0.89 -7.86 0.48
CA ASN A 58 2.11 -7.28 1.02
C ASN A 58 2.63 -6.21 0.06
N VAL A 59 2.82 -4.99 0.57
CA VAL A 59 3.46 -3.93 -0.19
C VAL A 59 4.97 -4.16 -0.16
N LYS A 60 5.51 -4.69 -1.26
CA LYS A 60 6.94 -5.00 -1.42
C LYS A 60 7.75 -3.76 -1.80
N ASN A 61 7.34 -3.08 -2.86
CA ASN A 61 8.05 -1.91 -3.40
C ASN A 61 7.11 -0.70 -3.39
N LEU A 62 7.67 0.47 -3.13
CA LEU A 62 7.00 1.76 -3.27
C LEU A 62 7.91 2.65 -4.10
N ASN A 63 7.36 3.24 -5.16
CA ASN A 63 8.00 4.29 -5.93
C ASN A 63 7.24 5.57 -5.61
N LEU A 64 7.82 6.41 -4.76
CA LEU A 64 7.23 7.68 -4.36
C LEU A 64 8.24 8.78 -4.66
N ASP A 65 7.75 9.85 -5.28
CA ASP A 65 8.49 11.08 -5.48
C ASP A 65 8.22 12.02 -4.31
N LEU A 66 9.26 12.41 -3.59
CA LEU A 66 9.16 13.44 -2.56
C LEU A 66 9.48 14.80 -3.18
N ILE A 67 8.49 15.68 -3.17
CA ILE A 67 8.58 17.04 -3.72
C ILE A 67 8.46 18.02 -2.56
N LEU A 68 9.51 18.82 -2.33
CA LEU A 68 9.50 19.92 -1.35
C LEU A 68 9.82 21.22 -2.09
N ASN A 69 8.95 22.23 -1.93
CA ASN A 69 9.07 23.52 -2.62
C ASN A 69 9.30 23.39 -4.15
N GLY A 70 8.67 22.39 -4.78
CA GLY A 70 8.81 22.11 -6.21
C GLY A 70 10.10 21.37 -6.61
N LYS A 71 11.01 21.08 -5.68
CA LYS A 71 12.23 20.30 -5.94
C LYS A 71 12.02 18.84 -5.54
N ASN A 72 12.42 17.90 -6.41
CA ASN A 72 12.50 16.49 -6.04
C ASN A 72 13.67 16.32 -5.06
N VAL A 73 13.37 15.95 -3.82
CA VAL A 73 14.36 15.84 -2.74
C VAL A 73 14.85 14.41 -2.52
N GLY A 74 14.59 13.52 -3.48
CA GLY A 74 15.17 12.19 -3.53
C GLY A 74 14.14 11.06 -3.63
N LYS A 75 14.67 9.84 -3.74
CA LYS A 75 13.88 8.61 -3.87
C LYS A 75 13.58 8.00 -2.52
N VAL A 76 12.31 7.69 -2.31
CA VAL A 76 11.84 7.01 -1.12
C VAL A 76 12.24 5.53 -1.12
N LYS A 77 13.08 5.11 -0.17
CA LYS A 77 13.26 3.68 0.14
C LYS A 77 12.34 3.27 1.27
N LYS A 78 11.48 2.29 0.99
CA LYS A 78 10.63 1.65 1.99
C LYS A 78 11.48 0.70 2.86
N LEU A 79 11.50 0.94 4.18
CA LEU A 79 12.34 0.17 5.10
C LEU A 79 11.68 -1.12 5.63
N LYS A 80 10.35 -1.16 5.77
CA LYS A 80 9.64 -2.29 6.40
C LYS A 80 8.50 -2.81 5.55
N LYS A 81 8.36 -4.13 5.42
CA LYS A 81 7.20 -4.77 4.77
C LYS A 81 5.91 -4.37 5.50
N THR A 82 4.90 -3.96 4.75
CA THR A 82 3.57 -3.60 5.29
C THR A 82 2.56 -4.53 4.65
N LYS A 83 1.83 -5.28 5.47
CA LYS A 83 0.72 -6.12 5.02
C LYS A 83 -0.57 -5.31 5.16
N ILE A 84 -1.24 -5.06 4.04
CA ILE A 84 -2.56 -4.45 4.03
C ILE A 84 -3.58 -5.57 4.17
N LEU A 85 -4.38 -5.51 5.24
CA LEU A 85 -5.38 -6.53 5.54
C LEU A 85 -6.56 -6.43 4.58
N LYS A 86 -7.32 -7.52 4.47
CA LYS A 86 -8.55 -7.57 3.67
C LYS A 86 -9.70 -6.96 4.45
N ASN A 87 -10.68 -6.38 3.75
CA ASN A 87 -11.89 -5.79 4.35
C ASN A 87 -11.59 -4.92 5.58
N SER A 88 -10.57 -4.07 5.48
CA SER A 88 -10.03 -3.33 6.62
C SER A 88 -9.90 -1.86 6.30
N LYS A 89 -10.15 -1.01 7.29
CA LYS A 89 -9.83 0.41 7.30
C LYS A 89 -8.86 0.68 8.44
N GLN A 90 -7.58 0.87 8.10
CA GLN A 90 -6.50 0.95 9.08
C GLN A 90 -5.46 1.98 8.66
N THR A 91 -4.82 2.61 9.64
CA THR A 91 -3.69 3.51 9.42
C THR A 91 -2.39 2.71 9.48
N TYR A 92 -1.61 2.79 8.41
CA TYR A 92 -0.35 2.06 8.28
C TYR A 92 0.85 3.01 8.34
N PRO A 93 1.88 2.69 9.15
CA PRO A 93 3.11 3.45 9.17
C PRO A 93 4.00 3.09 7.98
N PHE A 94 4.48 4.10 7.27
CA PHE A 94 5.49 3.97 6.23
C PHE A 94 6.71 4.80 6.61
N SER A 95 7.83 4.13 6.85
CA SER A 95 9.13 4.79 7.08
C SER A 95 9.83 5.04 5.74
N PHE A 96 10.30 6.27 5.58
CA PHE A 96 10.97 6.80 4.41
C PHE A 96 12.32 7.36 4.83
N GLU A 97 13.36 7.05 4.06
CA GLU A 97 14.70 7.59 4.24
C GLU A 97 15.00 8.59 3.11
N LEU A 98 15.36 9.80 3.50
CA LEU A 98 15.82 10.89 2.65
C LEU A 98 17.33 11.04 2.82
N THR A 99 18.08 11.00 1.72
CA THR A 99 19.52 11.25 1.74
C THR A 99 19.79 12.63 1.14
N PRO A 100 20.49 13.56 1.82
CA PRO A 100 20.74 14.92 1.33
C PRO A 100 21.56 15.04 0.04
N LYS A 101 21.91 13.91 -0.62
CA LYS A 101 22.80 13.88 -1.79
C LYS A 101 22.24 14.53 -3.07
N ASP A 102 20.96 14.95 -3.07
CA ASP A 102 20.30 15.59 -4.21
C ASP A 102 19.78 17.02 -3.90
N ALA A 103 20.23 17.63 -2.79
CA ALA A 103 19.93 19.02 -2.43
C ALA A 103 20.90 20.02 -3.06
#